data_AF-A0A7K6GLJ4-F1
#
_entry.id   AF-A0A7K6GLJ4-F1
#
_cell.length_a   1.000
_cell.length_b   1.000
_cell.length_c   1.000
_cell.angle_alpha   90.00
_cell.angle_beta   90.00
_cell.angle_gamma   90.00
#
_symmetry.space_group_name_H-M   'P 1'
#
loop_
_entity.id
_entity.type
_entity.pdbx_description
1 polymer ?
#
loop_
_entity_poly.entity_id
_entity_poly.type
_entity_poly.pdbx_seq_one_letter_code
_entity_poly.pdbx_strand_id
1 'polypeptide(L)'
;MAMSVIQACRSLALSTWLLSFCFVHLLCLDFTVAEKEEWYTAFVNITYADPAAGSAELRSEKSECGRYGEQSPKQDARGQVALSASPTDRFACDPGTRFNAPAPGKSWVALIPRGNCTYKDKIRHAAAQNASAVVIYNVGSSNANETITMPHAGLEDVVAIMIPEPKGKEIVSLLERNITVMMYITIGTRNLQKYVSRTSVVFVSISFIVLMIISLAWLVFYYIQRFRYANARDRNQRRLGDAAKKAISKLQVRTIRKGDKETEPDYDNCAVCIEGYKPNDVVRILPCRHLFHKSCVDPWLLDHRTCPMCKMNILKALGIP
;
A
#
# COMPACT_ATOMS: atom_id res chain seq x y z
N MET A 1 43.55 4.68 5.34
CA MET A 1 42.52 5.37 6.15
C MET A 1 41.37 4.40 6.39
N ALA A 2 41.39 3.71 7.53
CA ALA A 2 40.37 2.74 7.88
C ALA A 2 39.10 3.48 8.32
N MET A 3 38.01 3.32 7.56
CA MET A 3 36.71 3.82 7.98
C MET A 3 36.33 3.19 9.33
N SER A 4 35.95 4.02 10.31
CA SER A 4 35.49 3.50 11.59
C SER A 4 34.24 2.64 11.39
N VAL A 5 34.14 1.54 12.12
CA VAL A 5 33.00 0.60 12.10
C VAL A 5 31.66 1.31 12.25
N ILE A 6 31.63 2.44 12.96
CA ILE A 6 30.44 3.29 13.16
C ILE A 6 29.98 3.95 11.85
N GLN A 7 30.92 4.35 10.99
CA GLN A 7 30.63 5.00 9.72
C GLN A 7 30.16 3.98 8.67
N ALA A 8 30.69 2.76 8.70
CA ALA A 8 30.21 1.65 7.87
C ALA A 8 28.78 1.22 8.28
N CYS A 9 28.48 1.12 9.59
CA CYS A 9 27.12 0.82 10.05
C CYS A 9 26.10 1.91 9.68
N ARG A 10 26.50 3.19 9.70
CA ARG A 10 25.61 4.29 9.28
C ARG A 10 25.33 4.26 7.77
N SER A 11 26.31 3.93 6.93
CA SER A 11 26.09 3.86 5.48
C SER A 11 25.26 2.64 5.09
N LEU A 12 25.44 1.49 5.75
CA LEU A 12 24.58 0.32 5.54
C LEU A 12 23.13 0.63 5.92
N ALA A 13 22.89 1.24 7.08
CA ALA A 13 21.54 1.58 7.54
C ALA A 13 20.81 2.54 6.58
N LEU A 14 21.51 3.57 6.07
CA LEU A 14 20.97 4.50 5.07
C LEU A 14 20.65 3.80 3.74
N SER A 15 21.52 2.90 3.28
CA SER A 15 21.30 2.14 2.04
C SER A 15 20.11 1.19 2.15
N THR A 16 19.94 0.52 3.29
CA THR A 16 18.79 -0.36 3.53
C THR A 16 17.48 0.42 3.66
N TRP A 17 17.53 1.63 4.19
CA TRP A 17 16.36 2.51 4.28
C TRP A 17 15.92 3.01 2.91
N LEU A 18 16.88 3.44 2.07
CA LEU A 18 16.61 3.88 0.70
C LEU A 18 16.10 2.74 -0.18
N LEU A 19 16.68 1.53 -0.05
CA LEU A 19 16.20 0.34 -0.76
C LEU A 19 14.78 -0.05 -0.32
N SER A 20 14.50 -0.02 0.99
CA SER A 20 13.15 -0.26 1.51
C SER A 20 12.16 0.79 1.00
N PHE A 21 12.52 2.07 1.01
CA PHE A 21 11.67 3.15 0.50
C PHE A 21 11.41 3.03 -1.00
N CYS A 22 12.43 2.71 -1.80
CA CYS A 22 12.27 2.45 -3.23
C CYS A 22 11.41 1.20 -3.51
N PHE A 23 11.57 0.14 -2.72
CA PHE A 23 10.75 -1.08 -2.86
C PHE A 23 9.29 -0.82 -2.50
N VAL A 24 9.02 -0.03 -1.46
CA VAL A 24 7.67 0.42 -1.10
C VAL A 24 7.06 1.31 -2.17
N HIS A 25 7.86 2.21 -2.76
CA HIS A 25 7.38 3.06 -3.84
C HIS A 25 7.08 2.27 -5.13
N LEU A 26 7.94 1.30 -5.49
CA LEU A 26 7.68 0.40 -6.62
C LEU A 26 6.43 -0.46 -6.37
N LEU A 27 6.32 -1.07 -5.19
CA LEU A 27 5.14 -1.85 -4.82
C LEU A 27 3.87 -0.98 -4.82
N CYS A 28 3.90 0.26 -4.34
CA CYS A 28 2.76 1.17 -4.40
C CYS A 28 2.36 1.55 -5.83
N LEU A 29 3.33 1.70 -6.74
CA LEU A 29 3.06 2.05 -8.14
C LEU A 29 2.48 0.87 -8.93
N ASP A 30 2.99 -0.35 -8.71
CA ASP A 30 2.53 -1.55 -9.43
C ASP A 30 1.24 -2.15 -8.86
N PHE A 31 0.92 -1.96 -7.56
CA PHE A 31 -0.27 -2.58 -6.95
C PHE A 31 -1.59 -1.84 -7.21
N THR A 32 -1.58 -0.68 -7.88
CA THR A 32 -2.83 -0.14 -8.45
C THR A 32 -3.20 -0.91 -9.71
N VAL A 33 -3.51 -2.20 -9.55
CA VAL A 33 -4.17 -3.01 -10.58
C VAL A 33 -5.58 -2.43 -10.73
N ALA A 34 -5.70 -1.44 -11.61
CA ALA A 34 -6.98 -0.97 -12.07
C ALA A 34 -7.58 -2.09 -12.90
N GLU A 35 -8.50 -2.84 -12.31
CA GLU A 35 -9.30 -3.78 -13.07
C GLU A 35 -10.12 -2.98 -14.11
N LYS A 36 -10.24 -3.54 -15.30
CA LYS A 36 -10.78 -2.89 -16.48
C LYS A 36 -12.07 -3.61 -16.88
N GLU A 37 -13.23 -3.01 -16.60
CA GLU A 37 -14.51 -3.50 -17.12
C GLU A 37 -14.73 -2.84 -18.49
N GLU A 38 -14.71 -3.66 -19.54
CA GLU A 38 -14.93 -3.23 -20.91
C GLU A 38 -16.30 -3.74 -21.39
N TRP A 39 -17.16 -2.82 -21.83
CA TRP A 39 -18.49 -3.17 -22.30
C TRP A 39 -18.92 -2.27 -23.46
N TYR A 40 -19.86 -2.76 -24.26
CA TYR A 40 -20.35 -2.07 -25.46
C TYR A 40 -21.83 -1.78 -25.32
N THR A 41 -22.25 -0.55 -25.60
CA THR A 41 -23.66 -0.27 -25.84
C THR A 41 -24.10 -0.86 -27.18
N ALA A 42 -25.40 -0.92 -27.40
CA ALA A 42 -26.01 -1.28 -28.66
C ALA A 42 -27.04 -0.21 -29.05
N PHE A 43 -27.02 0.18 -30.32
CA PHE A 43 -28.13 0.91 -30.89
C PHE A 43 -29.26 -0.06 -31.20
N VAL A 44 -30.45 0.22 -30.69
CA VAL A 44 -31.68 -0.51 -30.95
C VAL A 44 -32.56 0.38 -31.82
N ASN A 45 -32.75 -0.03 -33.07
CA ASN A 45 -33.70 0.58 -33.99
C ASN A 45 -34.92 -0.32 -34.18
N ILE A 46 -36.10 0.17 -33.81
CA ILE A 46 -37.36 -0.53 -34.02
C ILE A 46 -38.15 0.12 -35.15
N THR A 47 -38.80 -0.69 -35.96
CA THR A 47 -39.68 -0.27 -37.06
C THR A 47 -41.03 -0.98 -36.94
N TYR A 48 -42.12 -0.22 -36.94
CA TYR A 48 -43.47 -0.75 -36.79
C TYR A 48 -44.49 0.13 -37.52
N ALA A 49 -45.66 -0.44 -37.87
CA ALA A 49 -46.76 0.32 -38.47
C ALA A 49 -47.42 1.20 -37.41
N ASP A 50 -47.52 2.51 -37.65
CA ASP A 50 -48.10 3.45 -36.69
C ASP A 50 -49.63 3.23 -36.59
N PRO A 51 -50.16 2.86 -35.40
CA PRO A 51 -51.59 2.68 -35.23
C PRO A 51 -52.40 4.00 -35.31
N ALA A 52 -51.75 5.17 -35.17
CA ALA A 52 -52.41 6.48 -35.18
C ALA A 52 -52.45 7.15 -36.57
N ALA A 53 -51.52 6.82 -37.47
CA ALA A 53 -51.35 7.51 -38.76
C ALA A 53 -52.09 6.83 -39.95
N GLY A 54 -52.93 5.84 -39.68
CA GLY A 54 -53.49 4.96 -40.71
C GLY A 54 -52.49 3.89 -41.12
N SER A 55 -52.99 2.70 -41.48
CA SER A 55 -52.26 1.41 -41.50
C SER A 55 -51.05 1.28 -42.45
N ALA A 56 -50.58 2.36 -43.08
CA ALA A 56 -49.51 2.33 -44.08
C ALA A 56 -48.25 3.13 -43.69
N GLU A 57 -48.30 4.01 -42.69
CA GLU A 57 -47.12 4.79 -42.29
C GLU A 57 -46.24 3.99 -41.31
N LEU A 58 -44.98 3.78 -41.69
CA LEU A 58 -43.99 3.07 -40.87
C LEU A 58 -43.25 4.07 -39.99
N ARG A 59 -43.31 3.85 -38.68
CA ARG A 59 -42.52 4.59 -37.70
C ARG A 59 -41.24 3.84 -37.39
N SER A 60 -40.10 4.55 -37.43
CA SER A 60 -38.79 4.04 -37.06
C SER A 60 -38.24 4.84 -35.88
N GLU A 61 -37.77 4.15 -34.85
CA GLU A 61 -37.17 4.78 -33.68
C GLU A 61 -35.83 4.13 -33.33
N LYS A 62 -34.76 4.91 -33.41
CA LYS A 62 -33.40 4.48 -33.07
C LYS A 62 -32.98 5.08 -31.73
N SER A 63 -32.49 4.24 -30.83
CA SER A 63 -32.01 4.65 -29.49
C SER A 63 -30.77 3.86 -29.10
N GLU A 64 -29.78 4.51 -28.46
CA GLU A 64 -28.62 3.84 -27.88
C GLU A 64 -28.93 3.38 -26.44
N CYS A 65 -29.84 2.41 -26.32
CA CYS A 65 -30.29 1.94 -25.00
C CYS A 65 -29.78 0.54 -24.66
N GLY A 66 -29.28 -0.22 -25.63
CA GLY A 66 -28.84 -1.60 -25.38
C GLY A 66 -27.45 -1.67 -24.75
N ARG A 67 -27.18 -2.77 -24.06
CA ARG A 67 -25.84 -3.18 -23.59
C ARG A 67 -25.57 -4.61 -24.02
N TYR A 68 -24.49 -4.86 -24.74
CA TYR A 68 -24.12 -6.22 -25.14
C TYR A 68 -23.80 -7.08 -23.91
N GLY A 69 -24.18 -8.34 -23.97
CA GLY A 69 -23.71 -9.36 -23.03
C GLY A 69 -22.18 -9.49 -23.09
N GLU A 70 -21.59 -9.94 -22.00
CA GLU A 70 -20.14 -10.00 -21.80
C GLU A 70 -19.49 -10.81 -22.93
N GLN A 71 -19.97 -12.04 -23.14
CA GLN A 71 -19.49 -12.97 -24.17
C GLN A 71 -20.29 -12.89 -25.49
N SER A 72 -21.19 -11.91 -25.63
CA SER A 72 -21.95 -11.74 -26.88
C SER A 72 -21.01 -11.33 -28.01
N PRO A 73 -21.18 -11.87 -29.24
CA PRO A 73 -20.49 -11.35 -30.40
C PRO A 73 -20.92 -9.90 -30.62
N LYS A 74 -19.95 -9.02 -30.89
CA LYS A 74 -20.17 -7.59 -31.10
C LYS A 74 -20.37 -7.36 -32.59
N GLN A 75 -21.53 -7.77 -33.09
CA GLN A 75 -21.92 -7.70 -34.50
C GLN A 75 -23.38 -7.30 -34.64
N ASP A 76 -23.74 -6.83 -35.83
CA ASP A 76 -25.11 -6.42 -36.13
C ASP A 76 -26.05 -7.63 -36.20
N ALA A 77 -27.27 -7.45 -35.70
CA ALA A 77 -28.33 -8.45 -35.79
C ALA A 77 -29.67 -7.79 -36.10
N ARG A 78 -30.57 -8.51 -36.78
CA ARG A 78 -31.90 -7.99 -37.11
C ARG A 78 -32.94 -9.11 -37.19
N GLY A 79 -34.20 -8.72 -37.07
CA GLY A 79 -35.31 -9.64 -37.28
C GLY A 79 -36.64 -9.12 -36.78
N GLN A 80 -37.69 -9.87 -37.07
CA GLN A 80 -39.01 -9.64 -36.48
C GLN A 80 -38.97 -10.00 -34.99
N VAL A 81 -39.49 -9.13 -34.14
CA VAL A 81 -39.50 -9.37 -32.69
C VAL A 81 -40.59 -10.38 -32.34
N ALA A 82 -40.25 -11.40 -31.55
CA ALA A 82 -41.18 -12.40 -31.06
C ALA A 82 -41.09 -12.56 -29.53
N LEU A 83 -42.26 -12.77 -28.91
CA LEU A 83 -42.41 -13.13 -27.51
C LEU A 83 -42.58 -14.65 -27.37
N SER A 84 -42.49 -15.15 -26.14
CA SER A 84 -42.95 -16.50 -25.80
C SER A 84 -44.42 -16.68 -26.19
N ALA A 85 -44.73 -17.85 -26.76
CA ALA A 85 -46.07 -18.23 -27.19
C ALA A 85 -47.02 -18.39 -26.00
N SER A 86 -46.50 -18.77 -24.82
CA SER A 86 -47.30 -18.92 -23.61
C SER A 86 -47.12 -17.73 -22.67
N PRO A 87 -48.21 -17.10 -22.19
CA PRO A 87 -48.16 -16.09 -21.14
C PRO A 87 -47.57 -16.61 -19.82
N THR A 88 -47.72 -17.91 -19.53
CA THR A 88 -47.20 -18.52 -18.30
C THR A 88 -45.69 -18.76 -18.34
N ASP A 89 -45.11 -18.77 -19.54
CA ASP A 89 -43.67 -19.00 -19.77
C ASP A 89 -43.04 -17.79 -20.47
N ARG A 90 -43.43 -16.58 -20.05
CA ARG A 90 -42.87 -15.32 -20.58
C ARG A 90 -41.38 -15.19 -20.28
N PHE A 91 -40.86 -15.86 -19.25
CA PHE A 91 -39.46 -15.74 -18.85
C PHE A 91 -38.51 -16.63 -19.65
N ALA A 92 -39.00 -17.53 -20.49
CA ALA A 92 -38.20 -18.48 -21.26
C ALA A 92 -37.23 -19.30 -20.40
N CYS A 93 -37.69 -19.72 -19.22
CA CYS A 93 -36.87 -20.48 -18.28
C CYS A 93 -36.95 -21.99 -18.52
N ASP A 94 -38.00 -22.47 -19.21
CA ASP A 94 -38.18 -23.87 -19.55
C ASP A 94 -37.49 -24.20 -20.89
N PRO A 95 -36.73 -25.30 -21.01
CA PRO A 95 -36.23 -25.78 -22.31
C PRO A 95 -37.33 -25.98 -23.37
N GLY A 96 -38.57 -26.23 -22.95
CA GLY A 96 -39.74 -26.39 -23.81
C GLY A 96 -40.42 -25.08 -24.22
N THR A 97 -39.93 -23.91 -23.79
CA THR A 97 -40.52 -22.60 -24.17
C THR A 97 -40.60 -22.49 -25.69
N ARG A 98 -41.78 -22.17 -26.23
CA ARG A 98 -41.95 -21.86 -27.66
C ARG A 98 -42.05 -20.36 -27.86
N PHE A 99 -41.53 -19.85 -28.97
CA PHE A 99 -41.67 -18.45 -29.36
C PHE A 99 -42.65 -18.31 -30.53
N ASN A 100 -43.34 -17.18 -30.60
CA ASN A 100 -44.16 -16.78 -31.75
C ASN A 100 -43.27 -16.33 -32.94
N ALA A 101 -42.29 -17.17 -33.29
CA ALA A 101 -41.32 -16.89 -34.34
C ALA A 101 -42.00 -16.90 -35.72
N PRO A 102 -41.51 -16.07 -36.67
CA PRO A 102 -42.01 -16.08 -38.04
C PRO A 102 -41.67 -17.38 -38.77
N ALA A 103 -42.23 -17.56 -39.96
CA ALA A 103 -42.00 -18.72 -40.81
C ALA A 103 -40.49 -19.02 -40.99
N PRO A 104 -40.11 -20.31 -41.12
CA PRO A 104 -38.72 -20.71 -41.31
C PRO A 104 -38.03 -19.91 -42.42
N GLY A 105 -36.78 -19.49 -42.19
CA GLY A 105 -36.00 -18.70 -43.14
C GLY A 105 -36.10 -17.17 -42.96
N LYS A 106 -37.02 -16.69 -42.12
CA LYS A 106 -37.03 -15.27 -41.69
C LYS A 106 -36.21 -15.09 -40.41
N SER A 107 -35.33 -14.09 -40.40
CA SER A 107 -34.59 -13.70 -39.20
C SER A 107 -35.52 -13.10 -38.16
N TRP A 108 -35.37 -13.50 -36.89
CA TRP A 108 -36.22 -13.04 -35.79
C TRP A 108 -35.43 -12.84 -34.51
N VAL A 109 -35.92 -11.92 -33.67
CA VAL A 109 -35.28 -11.50 -32.43
C VAL A 109 -36.18 -11.89 -31.26
N ALA A 110 -35.65 -12.67 -30.32
CA ALA A 110 -36.40 -13.03 -29.12
C ALA A 110 -36.38 -11.86 -28.12
N LEU A 111 -37.56 -11.42 -27.65
CA LEU A 111 -37.69 -10.43 -26.59
C LEU A 111 -38.14 -11.10 -25.29
N ILE A 112 -37.30 -11.07 -24.25
CA ILE A 112 -37.49 -11.85 -23.03
C ILE A 112 -37.35 -10.94 -21.79
N PRO A 113 -38.28 -10.94 -20.83
CA PRO A 113 -38.08 -10.28 -19.54
C PRO A 113 -36.96 -10.94 -18.73
N ARG A 114 -36.21 -10.13 -17.98
CA ARG A 114 -35.45 -10.62 -16.83
C ARG A 114 -36.38 -11.40 -15.90
N GLY A 115 -35.91 -12.54 -15.41
CA GLY A 115 -36.71 -13.45 -14.59
C GLY A 115 -35.83 -14.30 -13.68
N ASN A 116 -36.38 -15.39 -13.15
CA ASN A 116 -35.74 -16.18 -12.09
C ASN A 116 -34.80 -17.29 -12.59
N CYS A 117 -34.35 -17.22 -13.84
CA CYS A 117 -33.39 -18.13 -14.45
C CYS A 117 -32.23 -17.34 -15.06
N THR A 118 -31.14 -18.04 -15.41
CA THR A 118 -29.92 -17.38 -15.87
C THR A 118 -30.11 -16.74 -17.26
N TYR A 119 -29.31 -15.72 -17.58
CA TYR A 119 -29.28 -15.15 -18.94
C TYR A 119 -28.89 -16.21 -19.97
N LYS A 120 -27.97 -17.11 -19.59
CA LYS A 120 -27.53 -18.23 -20.42
C LYS A 120 -28.69 -19.14 -20.82
N ASP A 121 -29.60 -19.48 -19.91
CA ASP A 121 -30.73 -20.36 -20.22
C ASP A 121 -31.70 -19.67 -21.21
N LYS A 122 -32.03 -18.40 -20.97
CA LYS A 122 -32.87 -17.59 -21.87
C LYS A 122 -32.28 -17.52 -23.28
N ILE A 123 -30.99 -17.22 -23.37
CA ILE A 123 -30.26 -17.14 -24.65
C ILE A 123 -30.26 -18.51 -25.34
N ARG A 124 -29.98 -19.60 -24.60
CA ARG A 124 -29.98 -20.96 -25.14
C ARG A 124 -31.33 -21.36 -25.71
N HIS A 125 -32.43 -21.11 -25.00
CA HIS A 125 -33.76 -21.55 -25.43
C HIS A 125 -34.24 -20.81 -26.68
N ALA A 126 -33.93 -19.51 -26.80
CA ALA A 126 -34.19 -18.74 -28.01
C ALA A 126 -33.27 -19.16 -29.18
N ALA A 127 -31.97 -19.34 -28.91
CA ALA A 127 -30.98 -19.78 -29.89
C ALA A 127 -31.32 -21.16 -30.47
N ALA A 128 -31.83 -22.08 -29.65
CA ALA A 128 -32.29 -23.41 -30.09
C ALA A 128 -33.44 -23.36 -31.11
N GLN A 129 -34.13 -22.22 -31.22
CA GLN A 129 -35.18 -21.95 -32.20
C GLN A 129 -34.72 -21.00 -33.32
N ASN A 130 -33.41 -20.91 -33.55
CA ASN A 130 -32.77 -20.10 -34.60
C ASN A 130 -33.06 -18.59 -34.50
N ALA A 131 -33.13 -18.05 -33.28
CA ALA A 131 -33.16 -16.61 -33.08
C ALA A 131 -31.84 -15.98 -33.60
N SER A 132 -31.94 -14.91 -34.39
CA SER A 132 -30.76 -14.16 -34.87
C SER A 132 -30.14 -13.29 -33.78
N ALA A 133 -30.96 -12.88 -32.79
CA ALA A 133 -30.53 -12.17 -31.60
C ALA A 133 -31.50 -12.42 -30.44
N VAL A 134 -31.00 -12.23 -29.22
CA VAL A 134 -31.76 -12.33 -27.98
C VAL A 134 -31.67 -11.01 -27.22
N VAL A 135 -32.83 -10.42 -26.93
CA VAL A 135 -32.96 -9.15 -26.25
C VAL A 135 -33.63 -9.39 -24.91
N ILE A 136 -32.92 -9.07 -23.83
CA ILE A 136 -33.43 -9.22 -22.47
C ILE A 136 -33.72 -7.84 -21.89
N TYR A 137 -34.94 -7.57 -21.42
CA TYR A 137 -35.24 -6.28 -20.79
C TYR A 137 -35.22 -6.36 -19.27
N ASN A 138 -34.59 -5.38 -18.62
CA ASN A 138 -34.18 -5.43 -17.21
C ASN A 138 -35.32 -5.16 -16.22
N VAL A 139 -36.29 -6.07 -16.12
CA VAL A 139 -37.41 -5.96 -15.18
C VAL A 139 -36.94 -6.02 -13.72
N GLY A 140 -37.46 -5.12 -12.88
CA GLY A 140 -37.31 -5.20 -11.42
C GLY A 140 -36.01 -4.61 -10.88
N SER A 141 -35.27 -3.82 -11.68
CA SER A 141 -34.18 -3.00 -11.14
C SER A 141 -34.71 -1.81 -10.34
N SER A 142 -33.95 -1.35 -9.34
CA SER A 142 -34.20 -0.09 -8.62
C SER A 142 -34.21 1.12 -9.56
N ASN A 143 -33.47 1.06 -10.66
CA ASN A 143 -33.50 2.05 -11.73
C ASN A 143 -33.99 1.39 -13.02
N ALA A 144 -35.21 1.70 -13.45
CA ALA A 144 -35.83 1.12 -14.64
C ALA A 144 -35.03 1.39 -15.94
N ASN A 145 -34.22 2.45 -15.98
CA ASN A 145 -33.39 2.80 -17.13
C ASN A 145 -32.03 2.10 -17.15
N GLU A 146 -31.72 1.28 -16.14
CA GLU A 146 -30.42 0.63 -16.00
C GLU A 146 -30.29 -0.61 -16.89
N THR A 147 -29.13 -0.77 -17.51
CA THR A 147 -28.69 -2.01 -18.18
C THR A 147 -27.40 -2.53 -17.57
N ILE A 148 -27.36 -3.83 -17.32
CA ILE A 148 -26.21 -4.52 -16.73
C ILE A 148 -25.53 -5.43 -17.75
N THR A 149 -24.23 -5.67 -17.59
CA THR A 149 -23.54 -6.67 -18.42
C THR A 149 -24.09 -8.04 -18.06
N MET A 150 -24.58 -8.79 -19.06
CA MET A 150 -25.08 -10.14 -18.85
C MET A 150 -23.93 -11.16 -19.05
N PRO A 151 -23.53 -11.91 -18.02
CA PRO A 151 -22.62 -13.03 -18.20
C PRO A 151 -23.37 -14.26 -18.75
N HIS A 152 -22.85 -14.87 -19.81
CA HIS A 152 -23.45 -16.02 -20.50
C HIS A 152 -22.40 -16.89 -21.23
N ALA A 153 -21.33 -17.26 -20.53
CA ALA A 153 -20.25 -18.07 -21.10
C ALA A 153 -20.72 -19.36 -21.78
N GLY A 154 -20.13 -19.68 -22.94
CA GLY A 154 -20.45 -20.85 -23.76
C GLY A 154 -21.62 -20.65 -24.75
N LEU A 155 -22.04 -19.40 -25.01
CA LEU A 155 -23.01 -19.01 -26.03
C LEU A 155 -22.49 -17.78 -26.78
N GLU A 156 -21.34 -17.92 -27.45
CA GLU A 156 -20.59 -16.83 -28.08
C GLU A 156 -21.02 -16.54 -29.53
N ASP A 157 -21.90 -17.36 -30.09
CA ASP A 157 -22.32 -17.26 -31.49
C ASP A 157 -23.61 -16.44 -31.68
N VAL A 158 -24.30 -16.10 -30.60
CA VAL A 158 -25.62 -15.45 -30.63
C VAL A 158 -25.53 -14.05 -30.05
N VAL A 159 -25.95 -13.05 -30.84
CA VAL A 159 -26.02 -11.66 -30.37
C VAL A 159 -27.02 -11.54 -29.24
N ALA A 160 -26.55 -11.21 -28.04
CA ALA A 160 -27.35 -11.03 -26.84
C ALA A 160 -27.15 -9.62 -26.27
N ILE A 161 -28.24 -8.87 -26.13
CA ILE A 161 -28.22 -7.53 -25.55
C ILE A 161 -29.24 -7.39 -24.43
N MET A 162 -28.94 -6.52 -23.46
CA MET A 162 -29.88 -6.07 -22.45
C MET A 162 -30.41 -4.69 -22.80
N ILE A 163 -31.72 -4.46 -22.64
CA ILE A 163 -32.35 -3.13 -22.80
C ILE A 163 -33.07 -2.70 -21.50
N PRO A 164 -33.35 -1.40 -21.32
CA PRO A 164 -34.12 -0.89 -20.20
C PRO A 164 -35.53 -1.48 -20.11
N GLU A 165 -36.08 -1.52 -18.90
CA GLU A 165 -37.44 -2.00 -18.67
C GLU A 165 -38.51 -1.20 -19.45
N PRO A 166 -38.48 0.15 -19.47
CA PRO A 166 -39.46 0.93 -20.22
C PRO A 166 -39.46 0.60 -21.72
N LYS A 167 -38.28 0.43 -22.31
CA LYS A 167 -38.15 0.10 -23.75
C LYS A 167 -38.66 -1.30 -24.06
N GLY A 168 -38.38 -2.27 -23.18
CA GLY A 168 -38.94 -3.61 -23.30
C GLY A 168 -40.47 -3.62 -23.21
N LYS A 169 -41.05 -2.91 -22.24
CA LYS A 169 -42.51 -2.80 -22.07
C LYS A 169 -43.20 -2.07 -23.23
N GLU A 170 -42.56 -1.05 -23.80
CA GLU A 170 -43.03 -0.36 -25.00
C GLU A 170 -43.19 -1.34 -26.17
N ILE A 171 -42.16 -2.15 -26.44
CA ILE A 171 -42.19 -3.15 -27.53
C ILE A 171 -43.22 -4.24 -27.24
N VAL A 172 -43.32 -4.71 -26.00
CA VAL A 172 -44.35 -5.69 -25.59
C VAL A 172 -45.76 -5.15 -25.84
N SER A 173 -46.02 -3.88 -25.50
CA SER A 173 -47.33 -3.23 -25.72
C SER A 173 -47.71 -3.17 -27.21
N LEU A 174 -46.74 -2.96 -28.11
CA LEU A 174 -46.97 -3.02 -29.56
C LEU A 174 -47.33 -4.44 -30.01
N LEU A 175 -46.59 -5.44 -29.55
CA LEU A 175 -46.81 -6.85 -29.92
C LEU A 175 -48.14 -7.38 -29.38
N GLU A 176 -48.55 -7.00 -28.17
CA GLU A 176 -49.85 -7.37 -27.59
C GLU A 176 -51.04 -6.74 -28.36
N ARG A 177 -50.81 -5.63 -29.07
CA ARG A 177 -51.79 -5.03 -30.00
C ARG A 177 -51.74 -5.63 -31.41
N ASN A 178 -51.04 -6.74 -31.59
CA ASN A 178 -50.84 -7.41 -32.87
C ASN A 178 -50.12 -6.56 -33.93
N ILE A 179 -49.30 -5.58 -33.48
CA ILE A 179 -48.46 -4.77 -34.37
C ILE A 179 -47.14 -5.49 -34.56
N THR A 180 -46.76 -5.74 -35.81
CA THR A 180 -45.47 -6.35 -36.13
C THR A 180 -44.34 -5.35 -35.92
N VAL A 181 -43.33 -5.74 -35.13
CA VAL A 181 -42.14 -4.93 -34.85
C VAL A 181 -40.92 -5.59 -35.48
N MET A 182 -40.18 -4.85 -36.29
CA MET A 182 -38.86 -5.22 -36.81
C MET A 182 -37.79 -4.52 -35.97
N MET A 183 -36.78 -5.27 -35.54
CA MET A 183 -35.66 -4.73 -34.77
C MET A 183 -34.34 -4.87 -35.53
N TYR A 184 -33.53 -3.82 -35.46
CA TYR A 184 -32.16 -3.77 -35.95
C TYR A 184 -31.25 -3.36 -34.78
N ILE A 185 -30.28 -4.20 -34.48
CA ILE A 185 -29.29 -4.04 -33.43
C ILE A 185 -27.97 -3.75 -34.12
N THR A 186 -27.34 -2.63 -33.78
CA THR A 186 -25.99 -2.31 -34.27
C THR A 186 -25.06 -2.00 -33.11
N ILE A 187 -23.75 -2.15 -33.34
CA ILE A 187 -22.72 -1.87 -32.34
C ILE A 187 -22.77 -0.39 -31.94
N GLY A 188 -22.74 -0.12 -30.63
CA GLY A 188 -22.71 1.22 -30.06
C GLY A 188 -21.31 1.63 -29.57
N THR A 189 -21.31 2.57 -28.64
CA THR A 189 -20.13 3.08 -27.94
C THR A 189 -19.41 2.01 -27.11
N ARG A 190 -18.08 1.98 -27.24
CA ARG A 190 -17.18 1.22 -26.37
C ARG A 190 -16.95 1.98 -25.07
N ASN A 191 -17.37 1.42 -23.96
CA ASN A 191 -17.22 2.00 -22.63
C ASN A 191 -16.09 1.31 -21.87
N LEU A 192 -15.29 2.13 -21.19
CA LEU A 192 -14.15 1.68 -20.41
C LEU A 192 -14.22 2.21 -18.99
N GLN A 193 -14.58 1.35 -18.06
CA GLN A 193 -14.58 1.70 -16.65
C GLN A 193 -13.33 1.12 -15.99
N LYS A 194 -12.39 2.02 -15.66
CA LYS A 194 -11.25 1.69 -14.80
C LYS A 194 -11.71 1.82 -13.35
N TYR A 195 -11.66 0.74 -12.59
CA TYR A 195 -11.97 0.79 -11.17
C TYR A 195 -10.75 0.38 -10.36
N VAL A 196 -10.52 1.12 -9.28
CA VAL A 196 -9.49 0.76 -8.30
C VAL A 196 -10.05 -0.38 -7.47
N SER A 197 -9.43 -1.55 -7.55
CA SER A 197 -9.90 -2.73 -6.82
C SER A 197 -9.81 -2.49 -5.31
N ARG A 198 -10.92 -2.69 -4.57
CA ARG A 198 -10.97 -2.46 -3.11
C ARG A 198 -9.93 -3.33 -2.37
N THR A 199 -9.69 -4.55 -2.87
CA THR A 199 -8.69 -5.47 -2.33
C THR A 199 -7.27 -4.90 -2.48
N SER A 200 -6.98 -4.26 -3.60
CA SER A 200 -5.69 -3.60 -3.84
C SER A 200 -5.46 -2.44 -2.86
N VAL A 201 -6.48 -1.62 -2.60
CA VAL A 201 -6.40 -0.52 -1.61
C VAL A 201 -6.14 -1.05 -0.20
N VAL A 202 -6.84 -2.12 0.19
CA VAL A 202 -6.66 -2.74 1.51
C VAL A 202 -5.25 -3.34 1.65
N PHE A 203 -4.75 -4.00 0.61
CA PHE A 203 -3.40 -4.57 0.63
C PHE A 203 -2.30 -3.50 0.78
N VAL A 204 -2.42 -2.39 0.04
CA VAL A 204 -1.47 -1.27 0.12
C VAL A 204 -1.50 -0.62 1.51
N SER A 205 -2.69 -0.41 2.08
CA SER A 205 -2.81 0.21 3.40
C SER A 205 -2.25 -0.67 4.53
N ILE A 206 -2.51 -1.99 4.51
CA ILE A 206 -1.94 -2.93 5.48
C ILE A 206 -0.40 -2.94 5.40
N SER A 207 0.15 -2.98 4.19
CA SER A 207 1.60 -2.99 3.97
C SER A 207 2.27 -1.74 4.55
N PHE A 208 1.67 -0.57 4.35
CA PHE A 208 2.16 0.70 4.90
C PHE A 208 2.14 0.71 6.44
N ILE A 209 1.07 0.22 7.06
CA ILE A 209 0.93 0.16 8.52
C ILE A 209 2.00 -0.75 9.13
N VAL A 210 2.23 -1.93 8.54
CA VAL A 210 3.24 -2.89 9.03
C VAL A 210 4.64 -2.27 9.02
N LEU A 211 5.01 -1.59 7.93
CA LEU A 211 6.32 -0.94 7.81
C LEU A 211 6.48 0.22 8.79
N MET A 212 5.43 1.00 9.02
CA MET A 212 5.42 2.04 10.04
C MET A 212 5.69 1.45 11.43
N ILE A 213 5.02 0.36 11.80
CA ILE A 213 5.22 -0.31 13.09
C ILE A 213 6.66 -0.82 13.24
N ILE A 214 7.21 -1.47 12.21
CA ILE A 214 8.59 -1.98 12.21
C ILE A 214 9.58 -0.83 12.41
N SER A 215 9.40 0.29 11.70
CA SER A 215 10.29 1.45 11.81
C SER A 215 10.24 2.11 13.19
N LEU A 216 9.05 2.23 13.80
CA LEU A 216 8.86 2.76 15.14
C LEU A 216 9.48 1.85 16.20
N ALA A 217 9.29 0.53 16.09
CA ALA A 217 9.91 -0.44 17.00
C ALA A 217 11.44 -0.36 16.94
N TRP A 218 12.01 -0.25 15.73
CA TRP A 218 13.45 -0.05 15.54
C TRP A 218 13.95 1.25 16.17
N LEU A 219 13.21 2.34 15.99
CA LEU A 219 13.56 3.64 16.58
C LEU A 219 13.53 3.56 18.11
N VAL A 220 12.48 2.98 18.69
CA VAL A 220 12.38 2.77 20.14
C VAL A 220 13.53 1.92 20.65
N PHE A 221 13.85 0.81 20.00
CA PHE A 221 14.98 -0.04 20.37
C PHE A 221 16.32 0.73 20.30
N TYR A 222 16.54 1.50 19.24
CA TYR A 222 17.73 2.33 19.08
C TYR A 222 17.86 3.37 20.21
N TYR A 223 16.79 4.08 20.56
CA TYR A 223 16.81 5.05 21.66
C TYR A 223 17.03 4.38 23.02
N ILE A 224 16.39 3.24 23.29
CA ILE A 224 16.61 2.45 24.51
C ILE A 224 18.07 2.01 24.60
N GLN A 225 18.62 1.44 23.52
CA GLN A 225 20.01 0.99 23.49
C GLN A 225 20.98 2.15 23.68
N ARG A 226 20.74 3.28 23.02
CA ARG A 226 21.56 4.49 23.17
C ARG A 226 21.51 5.04 24.59
N PHE A 227 20.34 5.09 25.22
CA PHE A 227 20.18 5.54 26.59
C PHE A 227 20.87 4.62 27.58
N ARG A 228 20.69 3.30 27.42
CA ARG A 228 21.38 2.29 28.23
C ARG A 228 22.90 2.38 28.08
N TYR A 229 23.40 2.57 26.87
CA TYR A 229 24.84 2.71 26.61
C TYR A 229 25.41 4.00 27.21
N ALA A 230 24.74 5.13 27.07
CA ALA A 230 25.15 6.40 27.67
C ALA A 230 25.19 6.31 29.21
N ASN A 231 24.15 5.72 29.82
CA ASN A 231 24.09 5.51 31.26
C ASN A 231 25.15 4.52 31.77
N ALA A 232 25.45 3.47 31.00
CA ALA A 232 26.52 2.53 31.32
C ALA A 232 27.90 3.22 31.30
N ARG A 233 28.15 4.08 30.30
CA ARG A 233 29.37 4.88 30.20
C ARG A 233 29.53 5.83 31.38
N ASP A 234 28.48 6.59 31.73
CA ASP A 234 28.50 7.52 32.86
C ASP A 234 28.79 6.79 34.18
N ARG A 235 28.12 5.65 34.44
CA ARG A 235 28.42 4.81 35.62
C ARG A 235 29.87 4.34 35.66
N ASN A 236 30.42 3.91 34.53
CA ASN A 236 31.82 3.46 34.48
C ASN A 236 32.80 4.61 34.71
N GLN A 237 32.51 5.80 34.17
CA GLN A 237 33.32 7.00 34.36
C GLN A 237 33.32 7.45 35.82
N ARG A 238 32.16 7.42 36.50
CA ARG A 238 32.07 7.70 37.94
C ARG A 238 32.87 6.69 38.77
N ARG A 239 32.71 5.39 38.50
CA ARG A 239 33.47 4.32 39.17
C ARG A 239 34.99 4.49 39.05
N LEU A 240 35.48 4.81 37.85
CA LEU A 240 36.90 5.04 37.60
C LEU A 240 37.39 6.32 38.32
N GLY A 241 36.58 7.38 38.32
CA GLY A 241 36.87 8.60 39.06
C GLY A 241 37.00 8.37 40.56
N ASP A 242 36.09 7.59 41.15
CA ASP A 242 36.12 7.25 42.58
C ASP A 242 37.32 6.35 42.93
N ALA A 243 37.66 5.39 42.06
CA ALA A 243 38.86 4.57 42.21
C ALA A 243 40.14 5.41 42.17
N ALA A 244 40.23 6.38 41.23
CA ALA A 244 41.37 7.29 41.12
C ALA A 244 41.50 8.19 42.36
N LYS A 245 40.39 8.77 42.85
CA LYS A 245 40.38 9.55 44.10
C LYS A 245 40.91 8.74 45.29
N LYS A 246 40.46 7.50 45.43
CA LYS A 246 40.90 6.58 46.49
C LYS A 246 42.37 6.16 46.36
N ALA A 247 42.88 6.05 45.14
CA ALA A 247 44.30 5.75 44.89
C ALA A 247 45.19 6.94 45.23
N ILE A 248 44.80 8.15 44.83
CA ILE A 248 45.55 9.39 45.09
C ILE A 248 45.62 9.66 46.59
N SER A 249 44.54 9.42 47.36
CA SER A 249 44.56 9.63 48.81
C SER A 249 45.55 8.74 49.56
N LYS A 250 45.94 7.59 48.99
CA LYS A 250 46.94 6.67 49.56
C LYS A 250 48.39 7.03 49.23
N LEU A 251 48.62 7.96 48.30
CA LEU A 251 49.98 8.37 47.95
C LEU A 251 50.65 9.11 49.10
N GLN A 252 51.97 8.96 49.23
CA GLN A 252 52.76 9.57 50.29
C GLN A 252 52.64 11.10 50.24
N VAL A 253 52.30 11.69 51.39
CA VAL A 253 52.26 13.14 51.60
C VAL A 253 53.26 13.49 52.70
N ARG A 254 54.04 14.54 52.48
CA ARG A 254 55.01 15.08 53.44
C ARG A 254 54.83 16.59 53.54
N THR A 255 55.03 17.13 54.73
CA THR A 255 55.15 18.58 54.93
C THR A 255 56.63 18.94 55.00
N ILE A 256 57.04 19.92 54.19
CA ILE A 256 58.42 20.38 54.13
C ILE A 256 58.76 21.14 55.41
N ARG A 257 59.86 20.79 56.06
CA ARG A 257 60.37 21.47 57.26
C ARG A 257 61.43 22.48 56.88
N LYS A 258 61.65 23.47 57.75
CA LYS A 258 62.72 24.44 57.57
C LYS A 258 64.09 23.73 57.66
N GLY A 259 64.92 23.85 56.63
CA GLY A 259 66.21 23.16 56.53
C GLY A 259 66.17 21.83 55.75
N ASP A 260 65.03 21.49 55.15
CA ASP A 260 64.93 20.40 54.18
C ASP A 260 65.69 20.79 52.89
N LYS A 261 66.32 19.81 52.21
CA LYS A 261 67.09 20.03 50.96
C LYS A 261 66.25 20.68 49.87
N GLU A 262 64.96 20.42 49.93
CA GLU A 262 63.92 20.90 49.02
C GLU A 262 63.70 22.43 49.12
N THR A 263 64.20 23.07 50.19
CA THR A 263 64.14 24.52 50.40
C THR A 263 65.39 25.28 49.96
N GLU A 264 66.43 24.57 49.50
CA GLU A 264 67.65 25.16 48.93
C GLU A 264 67.37 25.73 47.53
N PRO A 265 68.02 26.84 47.13
CA PRO A 265 67.77 27.50 45.85
C PRO A 265 68.15 26.65 44.61
N ASP A 266 69.01 25.64 44.79
CA ASP A 266 69.46 24.73 43.73
C ASP A 266 68.58 23.48 43.58
N TYR A 267 67.53 23.34 44.39
CA TYR A 267 66.62 22.19 44.31
C TYR A 267 65.58 22.35 43.19
N ASP A 268 65.10 21.23 42.64
CA ASP A 268 64.08 21.23 41.58
C ASP A 268 62.79 21.92 42.03
N ASN A 269 62.24 22.80 41.18
CA ASN A 269 60.95 23.44 41.42
C ASN A 269 59.78 22.48 41.16
N CYS A 270 58.61 22.77 41.72
CA CYS A 270 57.40 22.02 41.40
C CYS A 270 57.06 22.18 39.92
N ALA A 271 57.18 21.13 39.11
CA ALA A 271 57.00 21.23 37.66
C ALA A 271 55.55 21.51 37.18
N VAL A 272 54.59 21.69 38.10
CA VAL A 272 53.21 22.08 37.78
C VAL A 272 52.98 23.58 37.95
N CYS A 273 53.44 24.19 39.05
CA CYS A 273 53.33 25.64 39.28
C CYS A 273 54.62 26.41 39.00
N ILE A 274 55.75 25.71 38.79
CA ILE A 274 57.08 26.26 38.53
C ILE A 274 57.65 27.04 39.74
N GLU A 275 57.02 26.90 40.91
CA GLU A 275 57.48 27.54 42.14
C GLU A 275 58.40 26.61 42.95
N GLY A 276 59.41 27.21 43.60
CA GLY A 276 60.27 26.52 44.57
C GLY A 276 59.51 26.21 45.86
N TYR A 277 59.98 25.20 46.59
CA TYR A 277 59.29 24.75 47.80
C TYR A 277 59.63 25.60 49.02
N LYS A 278 58.63 25.84 49.87
CA LYS A 278 58.76 26.64 51.09
C LYS A 278 58.54 25.78 52.34
N PRO A 279 59.08 26.18 53.50
CA PRO A 279 58.74 25.54 54.77
C PRO A 279 57.22 25.57 55.00
N ASN A 280 56.68 24.45 55.48
CA ASN A 280 55.26 24.13 55.65
C ASN A 280 54.46 23.82 54.38
N ASP A 281 55.10 23.76 53.20
CA ASP A 281 54.44 23.28 52.01
C ASP A 281 54.08 21.80 52.14
N VAL A 282 52.85 21.47 51.76
CA VAL A 282 52.36 20.09 51.71
C VAL A 282 52.63 19.53 50.32
N VAL A 283 53.56 18.60 50.24
CA VAL A 283 53.99 17.98 48.99
C VAL A 283 53.55 16.52 48.92
N ARG A 284 53.29 16.05 47.70
CA ARG A 284 52.97 14.67 47.38
C ARG A 284 54.11 14.04 46.62
N ILE A 285 54.48 12.83 47.03
CA ILE A 285 55.52 12.03 46.40
C ILE A 285 54.81 10.90 45.63
N LEU A 286 55.07 10.84 44.31
CA LEU A 286 54.51 9.79 43.45
C LEU A 286 55.32 8.48 43.55
N PRO A 287 54.80 7.32 43.09
CA PRO A 287 55.54 6.06 43.10
C PRO A 287 56.84 6.09 42.27
N CYS A 288 56.93 7.00 41.29
CA CYS A 288 58.13 7.28 40.52
C CYS A 288 59.13 8.22 41.23
N ARG A 289 58.86 8.58 42.49
CA ARG A 289 59.65 9.47 43.38
C ARG A 289 59.67 10.95 43.02
N HIS A 290 58.99 11.36 41.95
CA HIS A 290 58.78 12.77 41.66
C HIS A 290 57.90 13.46 42.73
N LEU A 291 58.28 14.70 43.06
CA LEU A 291 57.71 15.49 44.14
C LEU A 291 56.98 16.71 43.57
N PHE A 292 55.81 17.03 44.12
CA PHE A 292 54.97 18.15 43.69
C PHE A 292 54.18 18.71 44.87
N HIS A 293 53.74 19.98 44.84
CA HIS A 293 52.73 20.44 45.78
C HIS A 293 51.46 19.59 45.64
N LYS A 294 50.88 19.19 46.78
CA LYS A 294 49.67 18.36 46.81
C LYS A 294 48.52 19.03 46.04
N SER A 295 48.31 20.32 46.26
CA SER A 295 47.27 21.13 45.58
C SER A 295 47.47 21.19 44.07
N CYS A 296 48.71 21.19 43.60
CA CYS A 296 49.04 21.26 42.17
C CYS A 296 48.86 19.92 41.47
N VAL A 297 49.31 18.82 42.09
CA VAL A 297 49.34 17.51 41.41
C VAL A 297 48.03 16.73 41.54
N ASP A 298 47.24 16.94 42.60
CA ASP A 298 45.98 16.18 42.80
C ASP A 298 44.95 16.38 41.66
N PRO A 299 44.66 17.60 41.18
CA PRO A 299 43.77 17.80 40.03
C PRO A 299 44.29 17.11 38.76
N TRP A 300 45.59 17.17 38.52
CA TRP A 300 46.23 16.53 37.37
C TRP A 300 46.10 15.00 37.41
N LEU A 301 46.30 14.39 38.58
CA LEU A 301 46.21 12.94 38.75
C LEU A 301 44.76 12.43 38.64
N LEU A 302 43.77 13.25 38.99
CA LEU A 302 42.36 12.90 38.82
C LEU A 302 41.97 12.76 37.34
N ASP A 303 42.51 13.62 36.48
CA ASP A 303 42.16 13.63 35.06
C ASP A 303 43.06 12.72 34.22
N HIS A 304 44.38 12.78 34.44
CA HIS A 304 45.37 12.10 33.60
C HIS A 304 45.93 10.81 34.20
N ARG A 305 45.90 10.64 35.52
CA ARG A 305 46.41 9.44 36.24
C ARG A 305 47.89 9.14 35.97
N THR A 306 48.64 10.11 35.49
CA THR A 306 50.06 9.98 35.11
C THR A 306 50.90 11.06 35.76
N CYS A 307 52.16 10.74 36.09
CA CYS A 307 53.13 11.74 36.52
C CYS A 307 53.31 12.83 35.43
N PRO A 308 53.25 14.13 35.78
CA PRO A 308 53.50 15.23 34.83
C PRO A 308 54.86 15.12 34.13
N MET A 309 55.89 14.66 34.85
CA MET A 309 57.27 14.58 34.36
C MET A 309 57.55 13.32 33.54
N CYS A 310 57.39 12.11 34.10
CA CYS A 310 57.77 10.87 33.39
C CYS A 310 56.61 10.10 32.75
N LYS A 311 55.38 10.62 32.82
CA LYS A 311 54.16 9.97 32.30
C LYS A 311 53.83 8.58 32.87
N MET A 312 54.53 8.14 33.93
CA MET A 312 54.23 6.90 34.63
C MET A 312 52.79 6.91 35.15
N ASN A 313 52.01 5.86 34.84
CA ASN A 313 50.64 5.71 35.32
C ASN A 313 50.64 5.31 36.81
N ILE A 314 50.05 6.17 37.65
CA ILE A 314 50.06 5.98 39.11
C ILE A 314 49.15 4.84 39.57
N LEU A 315 48.06 4.54 38.84
CA LEU A 315 47.14 3.45 39.20
C LEU A 315 47.79 2.10 38.95
N LYS A 316 48.45 1.95 37.79
CA LYS A 316 49.22 0.75 37.45
C LYS A 316 50.36 0.50 38.45
N ALA A 317 51.07 1.56 38.86
CA ALA A 317 52.16 1.47 39.83
C ALA A 317 51.69 1.08 41.25
N LEU A 318 50.42 1.37 41.59
CA LEU A 318 49.80 0.99 42.86
C LEU A 318 49.10 -0.40 42.81
N GLY A 319 49.23 -1.13 41.69
CA GLY A 319 48.59 -2.45 41.51
C GLY A 319 47.07 -2.38 41.37
N ILE A 320 46.52 -1.22 41.00
CA ILE A 320 45.09 -1.04 40.76
C ILE A 320 44.87 -1.24 39.24
N PRO A 321 44.11 -2.27 38.83
CA PRO A 321 43.92 -2.63 37.42
C PRO A 321 43.17 -1.55 36.62
#